data_AF-A0A956ZGH5-F1
#
_entry.id   AF-A0A956ZGH5-F1
#
_cell.length_a   1.000
_cell.length_b   1.000
_cell.length_c   1.000
_cell.angle_alpha   90.00
_cell.angle_beta   90.00
_cell.angle_gamma   90.00
#
_symmetry.space_group_name_H-M   'P 1'
#
loop_
_entity.id
_entity.type
_entity.pdbx_description
1 polymer ?
#
loop_
_entity_poly.entity_id
_entity_poly.type
_entity_poly.pdbx_seq_one_letter_code
_entity_poly.pdbx_strand_id
1 'polypeptide(L)'
;MNPTTIEELKEKANECFISGDWAEAEKNFRAGLEQLEENHSLPVEGAMAFMLDYSRLLYLKERNEECRDLCLKILDLAEKNSSNPATQTILVPTCLRLAETLSFFEDLDQTLIYLKRAANLADHTDLNLNPDYLSILVTILSTHAAYLLSGEDPGRFAESESLIEKAEELAQEYGITSGEDLANLYSTKAISIQLRGDIEEAQKYYILAIDALEDSPLSACFGEACFGYATLRATDSKFSSSLEFLEEQIASKE
;
A
#
# COMPACT_ATOMS: atom_id res chain seq x y z
N MET A 1 -12.49 27.16 -30.91
CA MET A 1 -11.58 26.73 -29.83
C MET A 1 -10.91 25.46 -30.31
N ASN A 2 -9.59 25.36 -30.24
CA ASN A 2 -8.93 24.07 -30.52
C ASN A 2 -9.45 23.04 -29.49
N PRO A 3 -9.76 21.81 -29.88
CA PRO A 3 -10.13 20.78 -28.93
C PRO A 3 -8.96 20.59 -27.97
N THR A 4 -9.22 20.76 -26.66
CA THR A 4 -8.24 20.49 -25.61
C THR A 4 -7.86 19.02 -25.71
N THR A 5 -6.57 18.71 -25.85
CA THR A 5 -6.12 17.31 -26.00
C THR A 5 -6.27 16.55 -24.68
N ILE A 6 -6.23 15.22 -24.72
CA ILE A 6 -6.29 14.40 -23.50
C ILE A 6 -5.10 14.68 -22.60
N GLU A 7 -3.92 14.90 -23.18
CA GLU A 7 -2.72 15.28 -22.45
C GLU A 7 -2.90 16.62 -21.72
N GLU A 8 -3.48 17.63 -22.38
CA GLU A 8 -3.78 18.92 -21.75
C GLU A 8 -4.82 18.79 -20.63
N LEU A 9 -5.84 17.94 -20.82
CA LEU A 9 -6.84 17.65 -19.78
C LEU A 9 -6.20 16.93 -18.60
N LYS A 10 -5.28 16.00 -18.86
CA LYS A 10 -4.55 15.27 -17.83
C LYS A 10 -3.69 16.19 -16.98
N GLU A 11 -2.92 17.06 -17.63
CA GLU A 11 -2.04 18.02 -16.96
C GLU A 11 -2.86 18.95 -16.06
N LYS A 12 -3.91 19.57 -16.60
CA LYS A 12 -4.82 20.42 -15.82
C LYS A 12 -5.49 19.68 -14.66
N ALA A 13 -5.96 18.45 -14.90
CA ALA A 13 -6.57 17.65 -13.85
C ALA A 13 -5.60 17.40 -12.70
N ASN A 14 -4.34 17.07 -13.01
CA ASN A 14 -3.29 16.83 -12.03
C ASN A 14 -2.88 18.11 -11.29
N GLU A 15 -2.77 19.25 -11.97
CA GLU A 15 -2.51 20.55 -11.33
C GLU A 15 -3.63 20.94 -10.35
N CYS A 16 -4.90 20.82 -10.76
CA CYS A 16 -6.06 21.03 -9.90
C CYS A 16 -6.08 20.05 -8.72
N PHE A 17 -5.74 18.78 -8.97
CA PHE A 17 -5.66 17.76 -7.93
C PHE A 17 -4.61 18.10 -6.86
N ILE A 18 -3.39 18.47 -7.27
CA ILE A 18 -2.28 18.83 -6.37
C ILE A 18 -2.60 20.10 -5.59
N SER A 19 -3.26 21.08 -6.21
CA SER A 19 -3.67 22.32 -5.57
C SER A 19 -4.90 22.19 -4.65
N GLY A 20 -5.55 21.02 -4.62
CA GLY A 20 -6.74 20.76 -3.81
C GLY A 20 -8.06 21.18 -4.44
N ASP A 21 -8.07 21.69 -5.68
CA ASP A 21 -9.30 21.97 -6.44
C ASP A 21 -9.85 20.67 -7.06
N TRP A 22 -10.37 19.81 -6.20
CA TRP A 22 -10.87 18.49 -6.59
C TRP A 22 -12.11 18.53 -7.49
N ALA A 23 -12.85 19.64 -7.49
CA ALA A 23 -14.01 19.82 -8.36
C ALA A 23 -13.58 20.08 -9.81
N GLU A 24 -12.63 21.01 -10.01
CA GLU A 24 -12.10 21.27 -11.36
C GLU A 24 -11.23 20.12 -11.85
N ALA A 25 -10.49 19.44 -10.96
CA ALA A 25 -9.78 18.20 -11.29
C ALA A 25 -10.72 17.13 -11.86
N GLU A 26 -11.83 16.86 -11.17
CA GLU A 26 -12.83 15.90 -11.63
C GLU A 26 -13.44 16.30 -12.97
N LYS A 27 -13.74 17.59 -13.17
CA LYS A 27 -14.29 18.09 -14.44
C LYS A 27 -13.34 17.81 -15.61
N ASN A 28 -12.04 18.03 -15.44
CA ASN A 28 -11.04 17.74 -16.46
C ASN A 28 -10.88 16.22 -16.68
N PHE A 29 -10.91 15.41 -15.61
CA PHE A 29 -10.89 13.95 -15.74
C PHE A 29 -12.10 13.41 -16.51
N ARG A 30 -13.32 13.89 -16.20
CA ARG A 30 -14.53 13.46 -16.92
C ARG A 30 -14.50 13.85 -18.39
N ALA A 31 -14.10 15.09 -18.71
CA ALA A 31 -13.96 15.52 -20.09
C ALA A 31 -12.94 14.67 -20.87
N GLY A 32 -11.84 14.25 -20.21
CA GLY A 32 -10.86 13.35 -20.84
C GLY A 32 -11.39 11.94 -21.03
N LEU A 33 -12.18 11.40 -20.09
CA LEU A 33 -12.85 10.11 -20.27
C LEU A 33 -13.81 10.12 -21.46
N GLU A 34 -14.62 11.19 -21.60
CA GLU A 34 -15.53 11.35 -22.75
C GLU A 34 -14.74 11.33 -24.07
N GLN A 35 -13.59 12.03 -24.13
CA GLN A 35 -12.73 11.99 -25.32
C GLN A 35 -12.12 10.60 -25.58
N LEU A 36 -11.74 9.85 -24.54
CA LEU A 36 -11.24 8.47 -24.69
C LEU A 36 -12.31 7.54 -25.26
N GLU A 37 -13.58 7.75 -24.90
CA GLU A 37 -14.71 6.96 -25.41
C GLU A 37 -15.04 7.32 -26.86
N GLU A 38 -14.90 8.59 -27.25
CA GLU A 38 -15.13 9.05 -28.62
C GLU A 38 -13.97 8.77 -29.57
N ASN A 39 -12.73 8.73 -29.06
CA ASN A 39 -11.52 8.62 -29.87
C ASN A 39 -10.72 7.34 -29.58
N HIS A 40 -11.11 6.25 -30.25
CA HIS A 40 -10.42 4.95 -30.17
C HIS A 40 -9.02 4.90 -30.81
N SER A 41 -8.51 6.00 -31.36
CA SER A 41 -7.17 6.04 -31.98
C SER A 41 -6.03 6.38 -31.00
N LEU A 42 -6.37 6.69 -29.74
CA LEU A 42 -5.38 7.05 -28.73
C LEU A 42 -4.62 5.82 -28.21
N PRO A 43 -3.33 5.97 -27.84
CA PRO A 43 -2.55 4.89 -27.26
C PRO A 43 -3.20 4.37 -25.97
N VAL A 44 -3.37 3.05 -25.88
CA VAL A 44 -4.07 2.40 -24.76
C VAL A 44 -3.37 2.63 -23.42
N GLU A 45 -2.04 2.70 -23.42
CA GLU A 45 -1.24 2.99 -22.22
C GLU A 45 -1.52 4.39 -21.66
N GLY A 46 -1.69 5.39 -22.53
CA GLY A 46 -2.02 6.76 -22.12
C GLY A 46 -3.43 6.84 -21.52
N ALA A 47 -4.38 6.15 -22.15
CA ALA A 47 -5.74 6.02 -21.65
C ALA A 47 -5.80 5.37 -20.25
N MET A 48 -5.08 4.25 -20.07
CA MET A 48 -5.03 3.55 -18.79
C MET A 48 -4.37 4.38 -17.69
N ALA A 49 -3.28 5.07 -17.99
CA ALA A 49 -2.64 5.96 -17.02
C ALA A 49 -3.57 7.11 -16.60
N PHE A 50 -4.33 7.67 -17.54
CA PHE A 50 -5.34 8.69 -17.25
C PHE A 50 -6.45 8.16 -16.34
N MET A 51 -6.98 6.97 -16.64
CA MET A 51 -8.00 6.31 -15.81
C MET A 51 -7.48 6.00 -14.41
N LEU A 52 -6.21 5.57 -14.28
CA LEU A 52 -5.59 5.32 -12.98
C LEU A 52 -5.48 6.60 -12.15
N ASP A 53 -5.07 7.72 -12.74
CA ASP A 53 -5.03 9.01 -12.05
C ASP A 53 -6.43 9.45 -11.60
N TYR A 54 -7.46 9.25 -12.42
CA TYR A 54 -8.84 9.55 -12.02
C TYR A 54 -9.35 8.63 -10.91
N SER A 55 -8.99 7.34 -10.93
CA SER A 55 -9.36 6.38 -9.87
C SER A 55 -8.85 6.82 -8.50
N ARG A 56 -7.66 7.45 -8.44
CA ARG A 56 -7.12 8.02 -7.21
C ARG A 56 -8.02 9.13 -6.65
N LEU A 57 -8.52 10.02 -7.51
CA LEU A 57 -9.46 11.06 -7.09
C LEU A 57 -10.79 10.47 -6.62
N LEU A 58 -11.31 9.46 -7.32
CA LEU A 58 -12.54 8.77 -6.92
C LEU A 58 -12.40 8.13 -5.53
N TYR A 59 -11.30 7.44 -5.27
CA TYR A 59 -10.98 6.86 -3.97
C TYR A 59 -10.93 7.91 -2.86
N LEU A 60 -10.20 9.03 -3.08
CA LEU A 60 -10.12 10.12 -2.09
C LEU A 60 -11.47 10.82 -1.82
N LYS A 61 -12.39 10.76 -2.78
CA LYS A 61 -13.76 11.27 -2.62
C LYS A 61 -14.72 10.20 -2.08
N GLU A 62 -14.20 9.06 -1.62
CA GLU A 62 -14.94 7.90 -1.10
C GLU A 62 -15.94 7.31 -2.10
N ARG A 63 -15.73 7.53 -3.40
CA ARG A 63 -16.55 6.97 -4.49
C ARG A 63 -16.01 5.61 -4.90
N ASN A 64 -15.97 4.71 -3.92
CA ASN A 64 -15.26 3.44 -4.01
C ASN A 64 -15.84 2.48 -5.05
N GLU A 65 -17.16 2.51 -5.32
CA GLU A 65 -17.76 1.70 -6.38
C GLU A 65 -17.25 2.12 -7.77
N GLU A 66 -17.23 3.43 -8.04
CA GLU A 66 -16.74 3.97 -9.31
C GLU A 66 -15.24 3.78 -9.47
N CYS A 67 -14.48 3.92 -8.37
CA CYS A 67 -13.05 3.61 -8.35
C CYS A 67 -12.80 2.15 -8.73
N ARG A 68 -13.49 1.21 -8.08
CA ARG A 68 -13.39 -0.23 -8.35
C ARG A 68 -13.69 -0.54 -9.81
N ASP A 69 -14.82 -0.05 -10.31
CA ASP A 69 -15.26 -0.34 -11.67
C ASP A 69 -14.28 0.23 -12.71
N LEU A 70 -13.69 1.40 -12.44
CA LEU A 70 -12.64 1.99 -13.28
C LEU A 70 -11.34 1.17 -13.24
N CYS A 71 -10.90 0.71 -12.07
CA CYS A 71 -9.73 -0.17 -11.95
C CYS A 71 -9.94 -1.51 -12.68
N LEU A 72 -11.12 -2.11 -12.59
CA LEU A 72 -11.45 -3.33 -13.33
C LEU A 72 -11.42 -3.11 -14.85
N LYS A 73 -11.89 -1.94 -15.33
CA LYS A 73 -11.76 -1.55 -16.75
C LYS A 73 -10.31 -1.42 -17.19
N ILE A 74 -9.44 -0.86 -16.35
CA ILE A 74 -8.00 -0.77 -16.62
C ILE A 74 -7.38 -2.17 -16.72
N LEU A 75 -7.70 -3.07 -15.80
CA LEU A 75 -7.19 -4.46 -15.83
C LEU A 75 -7.60 -5.19 -17.10
N ASP A 76 -8.88 -5.13 -17.49
CA ASP A 76 -9.37 -5.74 -18.72
C ASP A 76 -8.65 -5.21 -19.98
N LEU A 77 -8.40 -3.89 -20.02
CA LEU A 77 -7.65 -3.28 -21.12
C LEU A 77 -6.19 -3.73 -21.14
N ALA A 78 -5.52 -3.80 -19.99
CA ALA A 78 -4.14 -4.27 -19.89
C ALA A 78 -4.02 -5.76 -20.27
N GLU A 79 -4.97 -6.59 -19.88
CA GLU A 79 -5.01 -8.02 -20.24
C GLU A 79 -5.18 -8.21 -21.76
N LYS A 80 -6.06 -7.43 -22.39
CA LYS A 80 -6.24 -7.41 -23.85
C LYS A 80 -5.01 -6.90 -24.61
N ASN A 81 -4.13 -6.15 -23.94
CA ASN A 81 -2.93 -5.55 -24.52
C ASN A 81 -1.64 -6.08 -23.88
N SER A 82 -1.66 -7.30 -23.36
CA SER A 82 -0.57 -7.91 -22.57
C SER A 82 0.77 -8.02 -23.31
N SER A 83 0.78 -7.97 -24.65
CA SER A 83 2.00 -7.93 -25.45
C SER A 83 2.74 -6.59 -25.40
N ASN A 84 2.13 -5.51 -24.88
CA ASN A 84 2.73 -4.19 -24.78
C ASN A 84 3.32 -3.97 -23.37
N PRO A 85 4.66 -3.89 -23.22
CA PRO A 85 5.30 -3.70 -21.92
C PRO A 85 4.87 -2.43 -21.18
N ALA A 86 4.52 -1.36 -21.90
CA ALA A 86 4.04 -0.11 -21.31
C ALA A 86 2.67 -0.27 -20.60
N THR A 87 1.92 -1.32 -20.91
CA THR A 87 0.67 -1.64 -20.21
C THR A 87 0.92 -2.41 -18.91
N GLN A 88 2.05 -3.14 -18.83
CA GLN A 88 2.42 -3.93 -17.66
C GLN A 88 2.84 -3.04 -16.48
N THR A 89 3.46 -1.88 -16.75
CA THR A 89 3.82 -0.89 -15.71
C THR A 89 2.60 -0.38 -14.93
N ILE A 90 1.42 -0.38 -15.55
CA ILE A 90 0.17 0.12 -14.95
C ILE A 90 -0.52 -0.95 -14.09
N LEU A 91 -0.19 -2.22 -14.28
CA LEU A 91 -0.87 -3.31 -13.57
C LEU A 91 -0.62 -3.31 -12.06
N VAL A 92 0.63 -3.10 -11.62
CA VAL A 92 0.96 -3.01 -10.18
C VAL A 92 0.14 -1.91 -9.49
N PRO A 93 0.20 -0.63 -9.91
CA PRO A 93 -0.55 0.41 -9.22
C PRO A 93 -2.07 0.27 -9.37
N THR A 94 -2.56 -0.36 -10.44
CA THR A 94 -3.99 -0.69 -10.57
C THR A 94 -4.42 -1.77 -9.58
N CYS A 95 -3.63 -2.83 -9.41
CA CYS A 95 -3.90 -3.88 -8.43
C CYS A 95 -3.87 -3.32 -7.01
N LEU A 96 -2.91 -2.44 -6.69
CA LEU A 96 -2.84 -1.74 -5.41
C LEU A 96 -4.09 -0.90 -5.15
N ARG A 97 -4.49 -0.03 -6.10
CA ARG A 97 -5.69 0.80 -5.95
C ARG A 97 -6.95 -0.04 -5.77
N LEU A 98 -7.04 -1.16 -6.50
CA LEU A 98 -8.17 -2.08 -6.38
C LEU A 98 -8.20 -2.76 -5.01
N ALA A 99 -7.05 -3.19 -4.49
CA ALA A 99 -6.91 -3.75 -3.15
C ALA A 99 -7.29 -2.74 -2.05
N GLU A 100 -6.84 -1.49 -2.14
CA GLU A 100 -7.25 -0.41 -1.23
C GLU A 100 -8.78 -0.21 -1.25
N THR A 101 -9.35 -0.17 -2.45
CA THR A 101 -10.78 0.04 -2.65
C THR A 101 -11.62 -1.13 -2.11
N LEU A 102 -11.17 -2.37 -2.32
CA LEU A 102 -11.84 -3.57 -1.82
C LEU A 102 -11.74 -3.72 -0.31
N SER A 103 -10.63 -3.26 0.28
CA SER A 103 -10.47 -3.21 1.74
C SER A 103 -11.51 -2.30 2.39
N PHE A 104 -11.91 -1.20 1.73
CA PHE A 104 -13.02 -0.36 2.20
C PHE A 104 -14.37 -1.09 2.21
N PHE A 105 -14.57 -2.03 1.29
CA PHE A 105 -15.76 -2.89 1.26
C PHE A 105 -15.67 -4.09 2.21
N GLU A 106 -14.59 -4.20 2.99
CA GLU A 106 -14.28 -5.37 3.83
C GLU A 106 -14.23 -6.70 3.02
N ASP A 107 -14.04 -6.64 1.70
CA ASP A 107 -13.89 -7.81 0.83
C ASP A 107 -12.42 -8.25 0.81
N LEU A 108 -11.98 -8.75 1.97
CA LEU A 108 -10.58 -9.01 2.25
C LEU A 108 -10.03 -10.20 1.46
N ASP A 109 -10.89 -11.15 1.09
CA ASP A 109 -10.53 -12.26 0.19
C ASP A 109 -10.18 -11.74 -1.21
N GLN A 110 -10.98 -10.81 -1.77
CA GLN A 110 -10.66 -10.19 -3.06
C GLN A 110 -9.46 -9.24 -2.96
N THR A 111 -9.35 -8.46 -1.89
CA THR A 111 -8.15 -7.65 -1.62
C THR A 111 -6.89 -8.50 -1.75
N LEU A 112 -6.87 -9.67 -1.11
CA LEU A 112 -5.71 -10.55 -1.11
C LEU A 112 -5.33 -11.07 -2.50
N ILE A 113 -6.33 -11.36 -3.35
CA ILE A 113 -6.09 -11.75 -4.75
C ILE A 113 -5.31 -10.67 -5.49
N TYR A 114 -5.71 -9.40 -5.35
CA TYR A 114 -5.03 -8.30 -6.03
C TYR A 114 -3.69 -7.92 -5.40
N LEU A 115 -3.52 -8.09 -4.08
CA LEU A 115 -2.21 -7.92 -3.44
C LEU A 115 -1.19 -8.95 -3.90
N LYS A 116 -1.57 -10.23 -3.94
CA LYS A 116 -0.71 -11.30 -4.49
C LYS A 116 -0.38 -11.05 -5.95
N ARG A 117 -1.36 -10.58 -6.73
CA ARG A 117 -1.12 -10.20 -8.14
C ARG A 117 -0.12 -9.05 -8.23
N ALA A 118 -0.26 -7.99 -7.42
CA ALA A 118 0.67 -6.87 -7.39
C ALA A 118 2.10 -7.31 -7.01
N ALA A 119 2.24 -8.14 -5.97
CA ALA A 119 3.54 -8.67 -5.53
C ALA A 119 4.21 -9.53 -6.60
N ASN A 120 3.48 -10.47 -7.21
CA ASN A 120 4.00 -11.30 -8.29
C ASN A 120 4.43 -10.47 -9.51
N LEU A 121 3.70 -9.38 -9.81
CA LEU A 121 4.07 -8.46 -10.88
C LEU A 121 5.30 -7.62 -10.52
N ALA A 122 5.50 -7.27 -9.25
CA ALA A 122 6.71 -6.59 -8.81
C ALA A 122 7.95 -7.49 -8.99
N ASP A 123 7.85 -8.78 -8.64
CA ASP A 123 8.95 -9.75 -8.74
C ASP A 123 9.39 -10.08 -10.19
N HIS A 124 8.45 -10.08 -11.12
CA HIS A 124 8.66 -10.68 -12.45
C HIS A 124 8.96 -9.71 -13.57
N THR A 125 9.05 -8.42 -13.27
CA THR A 125 9.10 -7.43 -14.32
C THR A 125 10.28 -6.50 -14.10
N ASP A 126 11.11 -6.32 -15.12
CA ASP A 126 12.16 -5.27 -15.21
C ASP A 126 11.55 -3.85 -15.24
N LEU A 127 10.38 -3.68 -14.64
CA LEU A 127 9.72 -2.40 -14.50
C LEU A 127 10.55 -1.63 -13.49
N ASN A 128 11.07 -0.49 -13.93
CA ASN A 128 11.58 0.54 -13.04
C ASN A 128 10.38 1.14 -12.27
N LEU A 129 9.81 0.34 -11.36
CA LEU A 129 8.67 0.72 -10.54
C LEU A 129 9.09 1.92 -9.69
N ASN A 130 8.17 2.87 -9.54
CA ASN A 130 8.40 3.96 -8.61
C ASN A 130 8.58 3.35 -7.20
N PRO A 131 9.70 3.65 -6.49
CA PRO A 131 9.90 3.24 -5.10
C PRO A 131 8.70 3.51 -4.19
N ASP A 132 7.94 4.58 -4.44
CA ASP A 132 6.72 4.88 -3.68
C ASP A 132 5.67 3.76 -3.78
N TYR A 133 5.49 3.14 -4.95
CA TYR A 133 4.55 2.03 -5.11
C TYR A 133 4.99 0.77 -4.37
N LEU A 134 6.30 0.57 -4.27
CA LEU A 134 6.87 -0.57 -3.55
C LEU A 134 6.73 -0.38 -2.03
N SER A 135 6.97 0.84 -1.54
CA SER A 135 6.65 1.24 -0.16
C SER A 135 5.18 0.97 0.18
N ILE A 136 4.27 1.46 -0.68
CA ILE A 136 2.83 1.24 -0.51
C ILE A 136 2.49 -0.26 -0.52
N LEU A 137 3.08 -1.03 -1.44
CA LEU A 137 2.85 -2.47 -1.51
C LEU A 137 3.32 -3.19 -0.23
N VAL A 138 4.52 -2.89 0.28
CA VAL A 138 5.04 -3.44 1.54
C VAL A 138 4.10 -3.12 2.70
N THR A 139 3.63 -1.88 2.78
CA THR A 139 2.68 -1.45 3.82
C THR A 139 1.35 -2.19 3.74
N ILE A 140 0.74 -2.27 2.56
CA ILE A 140 -0.57 -2.92 2.43
C ILE A 140 -0.44 -4.44 2.66
N LEU A 141 0.64 -5.08 2.20
CA LEU A 141 0.91 -6.49 2.52
C LEU A 141 1.02 -6.71 4.04
N SER A 142 1.76 -5.84 4.73
CA SER A 142 1.96 -5.91 6.19
C SER A 142 0.65 -5.69 6.95
N THR A 143 -0.13 -4.68 6.58
CA THR A 143 -1.44 -4.41 7.17
C THR A 143 -2.41 -5.58 6.95
N HIS A 144 -2.42 -6.18 5.76
CA HIS A 144 -3.27 -7.33 5.49
C HIS A 144 -2.81 -8.58 6.23
N ALA A 145 -1.51 -8.80 6.36
CA ALA A 145 -0.96 -9.86 7.21
C ALA A 145 -1.41 -9.70 8.67
N ALA A 146 -1.31 -8.49 9.23
CA ALA A 146 -1.80 -8.21 10.58
C ALA A 146 -3.29 -8.52 10.75
N TYR A 147 -4.13 -8.22 9.75
CA TYR A 147 -5.53 -8.63 9.73
C TYR A 147 -5.68 -10.16 9.76
N LEU A 148 -4.89 -10.90 8.99
CA LEU A 148 -4.94 -12.36 8.98
C LEU A 148 -4.53 -13.00 10.31
N LEU A 149 -3.56 -12.40 11.02
CA LEU A 149 -3.16 -12.84 12.38
C LEU A 149 -4.27 -12.71 13.42
N SER A 150 -5.25 -11.82 13.21
CA SER A 150 -6.39 -11.66 14.13
C SER A 150 -7.44 -12.77 14.01
N GLY A 151 -7.35 -13.63 12.98
CA GLY A 151 -8.28 -14.73 12.75
C GLY A 151 -7.96 -15.99 13.58
N GLU A 152 -8.99 -16.78 13.88
CA GLU A 152 -8.84 -18.06 14.60
C GLU A 152 -8.47 -19.26 13.68
N ASP A 153 -8.47 -19.05 12.36
CA ASP A 153 -8.20 -20.11 11.38
C ASP A 153 -6.68 -20.32 11.17
N PRO A 154 -6.14 -21.52 11.43
CA PRO A 154 -4.74 -21.84 11.14
C PRO A 154 -4.31 -21.57 9.70
N GLY A 155 -5.23 -21.68 8.73
CA GLY A 155 -4.94 -21.37 7.32
C GLY A 155 -4.59 -19.90 7.11
N ARG A 156 -5.27 -19.00 7.81
CA ARG A 156 -5.01 -17.55 7.76
C ARG A 156 -3.69 -17.18 8.41
N PHE A 157 -3.29 -17.88 9.46
CA PHE A 157 -2.00 -17.66 10.10
C PHE A 157 -0.84 -17.97 9.15
N ALA A 158 -0.87 -19.13 8.49
CA ALA A 158 0.14 -19.50 7.49
C ALA A 158 0.15 -18.52 6.30
N GLU A 159 -1.01 -18.06 5.88
CA GLU A 159 -1.12 -17.05 4.83
C GLU A 159 -0.55 -15.69 5.25
N SER A 160 -0.75 -15.28 6.52
CA SER A 160 -0.09 -14.09 7.07
C SER A 160 1.42 -14.20 7.03
N GLU A 161 1.99 -15.34 7.42
CA GLU A 161 3.44 -15.53 7.40
C GLU A 161 4.00 -15.40 5.98
N SER A 162 3.31 -15.98 5.00
CA SER A 162 3.68 -15.85 3.59
C SER A 162 3.65 -14.40 3.09
N LEU A 163 2.67 -13.59 3.52
CA LEU A 163 2.62 -12.17 3.16
C LEU A 163 3.74 -11.35 3.82
N ILE A 164 4.07 -11.65 5.09
CA ILE A 164 5.17 -11.01 5.81
C ILE A 164 6.50 -11.31 5.12
N GLU A 165 6.74 -12.58 4.76
CA GLU A 165 7.95 -12.99 4.02
C GLU A 165 8.05 -12.25 2.68
N LYS A 166 6.95 -12.21 1.91
CA LYS A 166 6.91 -11.49 0.63
C LYS A 166 7.19 -10.00 0.78
N ALA A 167 6.64 -9.35 1.80
CA ALA A 167 6.87 -7.94 2.08
C ALA A 167 8.34 -7.67 2.48
N GLU A 168 8.94 -8.57 3.25
CA GLU A 168 10.35 -8.46 3.64
C GLU A 168 11.30 -8.69 2.46
N GLU A 169 11.01 -9.64 1.58
CA GLU A 169 11.75 -9.82 0.33
C GLU A 169 11.75 -8.54 -0.52
N LEU A 170 10.57 -7.94 -0.73
CA LEU A 170 10.43 -6.70 -1.49
C LEU A 170 11.18 -5.55 -0.81
N ALA A 171 11.07 -5.40 0.51
CA ALA A 171 11.79 -4.35 1.24
C ALA A 171 13.31 -4.49 1.07
N GLN A 172 13.84 -5.72 1.13
CA GLN A 172 15.26 -6.00 0.94
C GLN A 172 15.73 -5.76 -0.49
N GLU A 173 15.00 -6.28 -1.48
CA GLU A 173 15.34 -6.17 -2.90
C GLU A 173 15.43 -4.70 -3.35
N TYR A 174 14.49 -3.87 -2.88
CA TYR A 174 14.40 -2.46 -3.27
C TYR A 174 15.08 -1.50 -2.30
N GLY A 175 15.78 -2.02 -1.28
CA GLY A 175 16.58 -1.21 -0.37
C GLY A 175 15.76 -0.26 0.51
N ILE A 176 14.57 -0.68 0.92
CA ILE A 176 13.75 0.06 1.90
C ILE A 176 14.36 -0.18 3.29
N THR A 177 15.08 0.81 3.82
CA THR A 177 15.87 0.67 5.06
C THR A 177 15.32 1.39 6.29
N SER A 178 14.33 2.27 6.12
CA SER A 178 13.72 3.04 7.21
C SER A 178 12.35 3.58 6.80
N GLY A 179 11.62 4.16 7.76
CA GLY A 179 10.30 4.73 7.56
C GLY A 179 9.16 3.88 8.12
N GLU A 180 7.95 4.43 8.05
CA GLU A 180 6.73 3.82 8.57
C GLU A 180 6.42 2.47 7.92
N ASP A 181 6.71 2.34 6.63
CA ASP A 181 6.43 1.11 5.88
C ASP A 181 7.23 -0.09 6.43
N LEU A 182 8.52 0.13 6.69
CA LEU A 182 9.40 -0.90 7.25
C LEU A 182 9.07 -1.19 8.73
N ALA A 183 8.71 -0.15 9.48
CA ALA A 183 8.31 -0.30 10.88
C ALA A 183 7.02 -1.12 11.04
N ASN A 184 6.05 -0.90 10.15
CA ASN A 184 4.81 -1.66 10.11
C ASN A 184 5.07 -3.14 9.78
N LEU A 185 5.94 -3.41 8.79
CA LEU A 185 6.39 -4.77 8.47
C LEU A 185 7.04 -5.46 9.68
N TYR A 186 8.01 -4.83 10.32
CA TYR A 186 8.71 -5.44 11.46
C TYR A 186 7.82 -5.60 12.69
N SER A 187 6.92 -4.66 12.95
CA SER A 187 5.91 -4.80 14.02
C SER A 187 4.98 -5.98 13.76
N THR A 188 4.49 -6.12 12.53
CA THR A 188 3.62 -7.23 12.13
C THR A 188 4.36 -8.57 12.25
N LYS A 189 5.62 -8.62 11.82
CA LYS A 189 6.47 -9.80 11.98
C LYS A 189 6.70 -10.15 13.45
N ALA A 190 6.96 -9.16 14.30
CA ALA A 190 7.09 -9.35 15.74
C ALA A 190 5.84 -9.96 16.36
N ILE A 191 4.65 -9.47 16.00
CA ILE A 191 3.36 -10.02 16.45
C ILE A 191 3.22 -11.49 16.01
N SER A 192 3.48 -11.81 14.74
CA SER A 192 3.41 -13.18 14.25
C SER A 192 4.36 -14.12 15.01
N ILE A 193 5.60 -13.70 15.25
CA ILE A 193 6.58 -14.44 16.03
C ILE A 193 6.12 -14.62 17.50
N GLN A 194 5.59 -13.56 18.12
CA GLN A 194 5.05 -13.59 19.47
C GLN A 194 3.90 -14.59 19.59
N LEU A 195 3.00 -14.65 18.60
CA LEU A 195 1.88 -15.59 18.57
C LEU A 195 2.34 -17.06 18.47
N ARG A 196 3.51 -17.31 17.89
CA ARG A 196 4.17 -18.64 17.92
C ARG A 196 4.86 -18.95 19.25
N GLY A 197 4.96 -17.97 20.14
CA GLY A 197 5.56 -18.09 21.47
C GLY A 197 7.05 -17.82 21.53
N ASP A 198 7.68 -17.36 20.44
CA ASP A 198 9.10 -17.01 20.43
C ASP A 198 9.30 -15.54 20.85
N ILE A 199 9.21 -15.30 22.15
CA ILE A 199 9.27 -13.96 22.74
C ILE A 199 10.61 -13.27 22.48
N GLU A 200 11.73 -14.02 22.51
CA GLU A 200 13.06 -13.44 22.31
C GLU A 200 13.25 -12.95 20.88
N GLU A 201 12.78 -13.70 19.89
CA GLU A 201 12.86 -13.28 18.49
C GLU A 201 11.88 -12.14 18.18
N ALA A 202 10.66 -12.18 18.73
CA ALA A 202 9.70 -11.08 18.60
C ALA A 202 10.26 -9.77 19.15
N GLN A 203 11.01 -9.85 20.25
CA GLN A 203 11.66 -8.69 20.87
C GLN A 203 12.62 -7.98 19.90
N LYS A 204 13.40 -8.74 19.13
CA LYS A 204 14.33 -8.17 18.14
C LYS A 204 13.60 -7.41 17.05
N TYR A 205 12.49 -7.97 16.56
CA TYR A 205 11.72 -7.33 15.48
C TYR A 205 11.00 -6.06 15.94
N TYR A 206 10.51 -6.00 17.17
CA TYR A 206 9.99 -4.74 17.70
C TYR A 206 11.08 -3.67 17.83
N ILE A 207 12.31 -4.03 18.21
CA ILE A 207 13.44 -3.09 18.23
C ILE A 207 13.74 -2.60 16.81
N LEU A 208 13.80 -3.51 15.82
CA LEU A 208 13.98 -3.12 14.42
C LEU A 208 12.87 -2.17 13.92
N ALA A 209 11.63 -2.37 14.35
CA ALA A 209 10.52 -1.48 14.01
C ALA A 209 10.70 -0.07 14.61
N ILE A 210 11.18 0.02 15.84
CA ILE A 210 11.49 1.28 16.52
C ILE A 210 12.67 1.98 15.84
N ASP A 211 13.74 1.24 15.52
CA ASP A 211 14.94 1.75 14.85
C ASP A 211 14.61 2.28 13.45
N ALA A 212 13.71 1.60 12.71
CA ALA A 212 13.23 2.06 11.41
C ALA A 212 12.55 3.45 11.48
N LEU A 213 12.12 3.89 12.67
CA LEU A 213 11.46 5.16 12.93
C LEU A 213 12.32 6.17 13.69
N GLU A 214 13.64 5.94 13.80
CA GLU A 214 14.56 6.82 14.53
C GLU A 214 14.43 8.30 14.11
N ASP A 215 14.29 8.54 12.80
CA ASP A 215 14.14 9.88 12.21
C ASP A 215 12.69 10.41 12.22
N SER A 216 11.71 9.61 12.68
CA SER A 216 10.28 9.97 12.72
C SER A 216 9.61 9.61 14.04
N PRO A 217 10.14 10.08 15.19
CA PRO A 217 9.68 9.65 16.52
C PRO A 217 8.30 10.21 16.91
N LEU A 218 7.74 11.14 16.13
CA LEU A 218 6.38 11.66 16.31
C LEU A 218 5.35 10.93 15.43
N SER A 219 5.78 9.91 14.67
CA SER A 219 4.88 9.06 13.90
C SER A 219 3.95 8.27 14.82
N ALA A 220 2.71 8.07 14.39
CA ALA A 220 1.80 7.14 15.06
C ALA A 220 2.38 5.72 15.13
N CYS A 221 3.06 5.29 14.07
CA CYS A 221 3.71 3.97 13.99
C CYS A 221 4.79 3.80 15.07
N PHE A 222 5.45 4.89 15.50
CA PHE A 222 6.47 4.82 16.55
C PHE A 222 5.85 4.48 17.90
N GLY A 223 4.71 5.12 18.21
CA GLY A 223 3.93 4.83 19.41
C GLY A 223 3.42 3.39 19.42
N GLU A 224 2.92 2.91 18.27
CA GLU A 224 2.44 1.53 18.12
C GLU A 224 3.56 0.49 18.31
N ALA A 225 4.73 0.70 17.70
CA ALA A 225 5.89 -0.18 17.86
C ALA A 225 6.38 -0.22 19.32
N CYS A 226 6.49 0.95 19.98
CA CYS A 226 6.85 1.04 21.40
C CYS A 226 5.82 0.34 22.30
N PHE A 227 4.53 0.52 22.02
CA PHE A 227 3.45 -0.12 22.76
C PHE A 227 3.46 -1.64 22.59
N GLY A 228 3.66 -2.14 21.37
CA GLY A 228 3.82 -3.56 21.08
C GLY A 228 4.99 -4.17 21.84
N TYR A 229 6.15 -3.50 21.82
CA TYR A 229 7.34 -3.91 22.59
C TYR A 229 7.09 -3.96 24.11
N ALA A 230 6.47 -2.92 24.65
CA ALA A 230 6.15 -2.87 26.09
C ALA A 230 5.16 -3.98 26.49
N THR A 231 4.17 -4.26 25.63
CA THR A 231 3.21 -5.34 25.84
C THR A 231 3.89 -6.70 25.84
N LEU A 232 4.79 -6.96 24.88
CA LEU A 232 5.59 -8.18 24.83
C LEU A 232 6.38 -8.38 26.14
N ARG A 233 7.10 -7.34 26.60
CA ARG A 233 7.87 -7.41 27.85
C ARG A 233 6.99 -7.61 29.08
N ALA A 234 5.80 -7.02 29.11
CA ALA A 234 4.83 -7.25 30.18
C ALA A 234 4.36 -8.72 30.19
N THR A 235 4.12 -9.33 29.02
CA THR A 235 3.73 -10.75 28.92
C THR A 235 4.85 -11.71 29.35
N ASP A 236 6.11 -11.31 29.23
CA ASP A 236 7.29 -12.05 29.73
C ASP A 236 7.59 -11.77 31.22
N SER A 237 6.61 -11.27 31.99
CA SER A 237 6.77 -10.90 33.40
C SER A 237 7.85 -9.84 33.70
N LYS A 238 8.30 -9.09 32.68
CA LYS A 238 9.32 -8.03 32.77
C LYS A 238 8.68 -6.64 32.91
N PHE A 239 7.64 -6.54 33.75
CA PHE A 239 6.76 -5.36 33.84
C PHE A 239 7.49 -4.05 34.21
N SER A 240 8.34 -4.07 35.26
CA SER A 240 9.10 -2.88 35.68
C SER A 240 9.99 -2.34 34.55
N SER A 241 10.63 -3.26 33.84
CA SER A 241 11.51 -2.89 32.73
C SER A 241 10.76 -2.43 31.47
N SER A 242 9.45 -2.73 31.37
CA SER A 242 8.57 -2.22 30.31
C SER A 242 8.20 -0.77 30.57
N LEU A 243 7.90 -0.44 31.84
CA LEU A 243 7.65 0.94 32.27
C LEU A 243 8.89 1.82 32.11
N GLU A 244 10.05 1.35 32.60
CA GLU A 244 11.33 2.06 32.44
C GLU A 244 11.61 2.38 30.97
N PHE A 245 11.38 1.41 30.06
CA PHE A 245 11.52 1.65 28.63
C PHE A 245 10.57 2.73 28.10
N LEU A 246 9.28 2.69 28.45
CA LEU A 246 8.33 3.70 28.00
C LEU A 246 8.68 5.08 28.56
N GLU A 247 9.12 5.15 29.81
CA GLU A 247 9.60 6.39 30.45
C GLU A 247 10.84 6.94 29.75
N GLU A 248 11.80 6.08 29.38
CA GLU A 248 12.97 6.46 28.59
C GLU A 248 12.58 7.00 27.21
N GLN A 249 11.65 6.33 26.50
CA GLN A 249 11.18 6.80 25.21
C GLN A 249 10.49 8.16 25.34
N ILE A 250 9.59 8.34 26.32
CA ILE A 250 8.92 9.62 26.57
C ILE A 250 9.95 10.71 26.88
N ALA A 251 10.84 10.47 27.84
CA ALA A 251 11.85 11.44 28.27
C ALA A 251 12.83 11.84 27.16
N SER A 252 13.10 10.95 26.20
CA SER A 252 13.94 11.27 25.05
C SER A 252 13.29 12.23 24.04
N LYS A 253 11.98 12.48 24.16
CA LYS A 253 11.17 13.25 23.18
C LYS A 253 10.50 14.50 23.77
N GLU A 254 10.63 14.76 25.08
CA GLU A 254 10.27 16.03 25.75
C GLU A 254 11.44 17.03 25.74
#